data_AF-V9KXV1-F1
#
_entry.id   AF-V9KXV1-F1
#
_cell.length_a   1.000
_cell.length_b   1.000
_cell.length_c   1.000
_cell.angle_alpha   90.00
_cell.angle_beta   90.00
_cell.angle_gamma   90.00
#
_symmetry.space_group_name_H-M   'P 1'
#
loop_
_entity.id
_entity.type
_entity.pdbx_description
1 polymer ?
#
loop_
_entity_poly.entity_id
_entity_poly.type
_entity_poly.pdbx_seq_one_letter_code
_entity_poly.pdbx_strand_id
1 'polypeptide(L)'
;MGELHSNGTCDRVCRDEIRKVESIDPEVTDGVVCSYKDENDCIVRFRYHEEVNGKSVLSVVNEPECVPGPDILVALLSGMGAILLIGLVALLIWKLLITVHDRKEFTKFEAERAKAKWETANNPLYQGAVSTFTNVMYQGNAE
;
A
#
# COMPACT_ATOMS: atom_id res chain seq x y z
N MET A 1 13.40 -17.12 -33.13
CA MET A 1 14.34 -18.18 -33.58
C MET A 1 13.85 -18.69 -34.93
N GLY A 2 14.70 -18.65 -35.96
CA GLY A 2 14.29 -18.80 -37.37
C GLY A 2 14.15 -20.25 -37.87
N GLU A 3 13.51 -20.42 -39.03
CA GLU A 3 13.21 -21.71 -39.67
C GLU A 3 14.44 -22.59 -39.93
N LEU A 4 15.61 -21.99 -40.15
CA LEU A 4 16.87 -22.68 -40.42
C LEU A 4 17.42 -23.45 -39.21
N HIS A 5 17.17 -22.97 -37.98
CA HIS A 5 17.54 -23.68 -36.76
C HIS A 5 16.64 -24.89 -36.51
N SER A 6 15.34 -24.75 -36.80
CA SER A 6 14.34 -25.82 -36.65
C SER A 6 14.62 -27.02 -37.57
N ASN A 7 15.11 -26.78 -38.78
CA ASN A 7 15.39 -27.82 -39.77
C ASN A 7 16.80 -28.45 -39.64
N GLY A 8 17.54 -28.13 -38.56
CA GLY A 8 18.86 -28.72 -38.27
C GLY A 8 19.93 -28.46 -39.34
N THR A 9 19.69 -27.54 -40.27
CA THR A 9 20.56 -27.25 -41.43
C THR A 9 21.43 -26.01 -41.21
N CYS A 10 21.24 -25.34 -40.06
CA CYS A 10 21.91 -24.11 -39.67
C CYS A 10 23.44 -24.22 -39.79
N ASP A 11 24.06 -25.29 -39.30
CA ASP A 11 25.52 -25.45 -39.28
C ASP A 11 26.18 -25.54 -40.66
N ARG A 12 25.40 -25.86 -41.71
CA ARG A 12 25.91 -25.96 -43.10
C ARG A 12 25.73 -24.66 -43.88
N VAL A 13 24.79 -23.81 -43.47
CA VAL A 13 24.38 -22.60 -44.20
C VAL A 13 24.85 -21.33 -43.51
N CYS A 14 24.86 -21.31 -42.17
CA CYS A 14 25.37 -20.21 -41.36
C CYS A 14 26.88 -20.39 -41.15
N ARG A 15 27.69 -19.42 -41.61
CA ARG A 15 29.14 -19.36 -41.31
C ARG A 15 29.41 -18.53 -40.05
N ASP A 16 28.45 -18.49 -39.14
CA ASP A 16 28.41 -17.52 -38.06
C ASP A 16 29.24 -17.99 -36.86
N GLU A 17 30.15 -17.15 -36.36
CA GLU A 17 30.75 -17.30 -35.03
C GLU A 17 30.05 -16.38 -34.04
N ILE A 18 29.56 -16.95 -32.94
CA ILE A 18 28.89 -16.20 -31.89
C ILE A 18 29.93 -15.77 -30.85
N ARG A 19 30.18 -14.46 -30.76
CA ARG A 19 31.02 -13.86 -29.72
C ARG A 19 30.14 -13.20 -28.66
N LYS A 20 30.36 -13.59 -27.41
CA LYS A 20 29.74 -12.96 -26.26
C LYS A 20 30.59 -11.77 -25.83
N VAL A 21 30.01 -10.58 -25.85
CA VAL A 21 30.68 -9.32 -25.52
C VAL A 21 30.02 -8.67 -24.31
N GLU A 22 30.77 -7.87 -23.57
CA GLU A 22 30.26 -7.11 -22.42
C GLU A 22 29.42 -5.91 -22.88
N SER A 23 29.85 -5.25 -23.96
CA SER A 23 29.10 -4.16 -24.60
C SER A 23 29.40 -4.10 -26.09
N ILE A 24 28.50 -3.49 -26.85
CA ILE A 24 28.67 -3.26 -28.28
C ILE A 24 29.29 -1.87 -28.45
N ASP A 25 30.54 -1.82 -28.91
CA ASP A 25 31.28 -0.56 -29.11
C ASP A 25 30.61 0.30 -30.20
N PRO A 26 30.13 1.52 -29.89
CA PRO A 26 29.48 2.40 -30.86
C PRO A 26 30.44 2.99 -31.91
N GLU A 27 31.75 2.99 -31.68
CA GLU A 27 32.73 3.54 -32.64
C GLU A 27 32.95 2.62 -33.85
N VAL A 28 32.66 1.32 -33.69
CA VAL A 28 32.76 0.34 -34.76
C VAL A 28 31.49 0.38 -35.62
N THR A 29 31.60 0.95 -36.82
CA THR A 29 30.49 1.11 -37.78
C THR A 29 30.30 -0.09 -38.72
N ASP A 30 31.01 -1.20 -38.48
CA ASP A 30 30.88 -2.41 -39.28
C ASP A 30 29.66 -3.21 -38.82
N GLY A 31 28.59 -3.16 -39.61
CA GLY A 31 27.35 -3.90 -39.36
C GLY A 31 26.24 -3.12 -38.66
N VAL A 32 25.10 -3.79 -38.47
CA VAL A 32 23.88 -3.22 -37.86
C VAL A 32 23.74 -3.74 -36.43
N VAL A 33 23.43 -2.83 -35.50
CA VAL A 33 23.05 -3.18 -34.13
C VAL A 33 21.54 -3.38 -34.08
N CYS A 34 21.13 -4.57 -33.67
CA CYS A 34 19.75 -4.95 -33.50
C CYS A 34 19.45 -5.13 -32.01
N SER A 35 18.23 -4.80 -31.60
CA SER A 35 17.76 -5.03 -30.24
C SER A 35 16.37 -5.66 -30.24
N TYR A 36 16.15 -6.62 -29.35
CA TYR A 36 14.84 -7.21 -29.12
C TYR A 36 14.54 -7.26 -27.62
N LYS A 37 13.25 -7.35 -27.28
CA LYS A 37 12.80 -7.58 -25.91
C LYS A 37 12.57 -9.07 -25.70
N ASP A 38 13.05 -9.60 -24.59
CA ASP A 38 12.80 -10.99 -24.19
C ASP A 38 11.48 -11.15 -23.40
N GLU A 39 11.20 -12.36 -22.92
CA GLU A 39 10.01 -12.69 -22.13
C GLU A 39 9.94 -11.95 -20.77
N ASN A 40 11.08 -11.42 -20.31
CA ASN A 40 11.20 -10.68 -19.05
C ASN A 40 11.25 -9.15 -19.29
N ASP A 41 10.86 -8.68 -20.48
CA ASP A 41 10.94 -7.27 -20.90
C ASP A 41 12.37 -6.69 -20.91
N CYS A 42 13.40 -7.56 -20.86
CA CYS A 42 14.79 -7.15 -20.91
C CYS A 42 15.24 -6.86 -22.34
N ILE A 43 16.09 -5.85 -22.52
CA ILE A 43 16.60 -5.46 -23.83
C ILE A 43 17.88 -6.22 -24.12
N VAL A 44 17.82 -7.12 -25.10
CA VAL A 44 18.98 -7.84 -25.63
C VAL A 44 19.50 -7.09 -26.86
N ARG A 45 20.78 -6.75 -26.87
CA ARG A 45 21.45 -6.12 -28.03
C ARG A 45 22.41 -7.10 -28.69
N PHE A 46 22.41 -7.12 -30.02
CA PHE A 46 23.36 -7.90 -30.80
C PHE A 46 23.78 -7.14 -32.06
N ARG A 47 24.99 -7.44 -32.56
CA ARG A 47 25.54 -6.88 -33.79
C ARG A 47 25.99 -8.01 -34.70
N TYR A 48 25.66 -7.90 -35.99
CA TYR A 48 26.14 -8.80 -37.03
C TYR A 48 27.09 -8.04 -37.97
N HIS A 49 28.27 -8.59 -38.23
CA HIS A 49 29.26 -8.06 -39.18
C HIS A 49 30.02 -9.19 -39.86
N GLU A 50 30.69 -8.91 -40.98
CA GLU A 50 31.42 -9.91 -41.75
C GLU A 50 32.92 -9.55 -41.77
N GLU A 51 33.76 -10.42 -41.21
CA GLU A 51 35.20 -10.22 -41.20
C GLU A 51 35.78 -10.40 -42.62
N VAL A 52 36.91 -9.74 -42.90
CA VAL A 52 37.64 -9.78 -44.18
C VAL A 52 37.95 -11.19 -44.72
N ASN A 53 37.94 -12.19 -43.84
CA ASN A 53 38.14 -13.61 -44.19
C ASN A 53 36.86 -14.31 -44.71
N GLY A 54 35.76 -13.56 -44.91
CA GLY A 54 34.46 -14.11 -45.34
C GLY A 54 33.75 -14.90 -44.24
N LYS A 55 34.06 -14.60 -42.97
CA LYS A 55 33.46 -15.20 -41.79
C LYS A 55 32.48 -14.21 -41.18
N SER A 56 31.24 -14.63 -40.96
CA SER A 56 30.24 -13.82 -40.30
C SER A 56 30.38 -13.94 -38.78
N VAL A 57 30.31 -12.82 -38.08
CA VAL A 57 30.48 -12.75 -36.63
C VAL A 57 29.28 -12.07 -36.00
N LEU A 58 28.60 -12.80 -35.11
CA LEU A 58 27.48 -12.33 -34.32
C LEU A 58 27.97 -11.99 -32.91
N SER A 59 28.01 -10.70 -32.59
CA SER A 59 28.35 -10.22 -31.25
C SER A 59 27.08 -10.03 -30.44
N VAL A 60 26.93 -10.74 -29.33
CA VAL A 60 25.75 -10.66 -28.44
C VAL A 60 26.18 -10.15 -27.08
N VAL A 61 25.45 -9.18 -26.52
CA VAL A 61 25.70 -8.68 -25.16
C VAL A 61 25.38 -9.77 -24.14
N ASN A 62 26.32 -10.05 -23.23
CA ASN A 62 26.19 -11.09 -22.22
C ASN A 62 25.09 -10.82 -21.20
N GLU A 63 25.02 -9.59 -20.71
CA GLU A 63 24.09 -9.19 -19.66
C GLU A 63 23.01 -8.29 -20.27
N PRO A 64 21.77 -8.80 -20.39
CA PRO A 64 20.67 -8.00 -20.91
C PRO A 64 20.31 -6.89 -19.93
N GLU A 65 20.02 -5.69 -20.47
CA GLU A 65 19.57 -4.56 -19.68
C GLU A 65 18.10 -4.80 -19.28
N CYS A 66 17.89 -5.36 -18.09
CA CYS A 66 16.57 -5.55 -17.50
C CYS A 66 16.20 -4.34 -16.63
N VAL A 67 15.08 -3.68 -16.92
CA VAL A 67 14.51 -2.70 -15.99
C VAL A 67 13.83 -3.49 -14.86
N PRO A 68 14.19 -3.30 -13.58
CA PRO A 68 13.45 -3.94 -12.50
C PRO A 68 12.01 -3.46 -12.56
N GLY A 69 11.08 -4.38 -12.81
CA GLY A 69 9.66 -4.10 -12.78
C GLY A 69 9.24 -3.54 -11.41
N PRO A 70 8.15 -2.76 -11.34
CA PRO A 70 7.66 -2.26 -10.07
C PRO A 70 7.39 -3.43 -9.13
N ASP A 71 8.04 -3.42 -7.96
CA ASP A 71 7.83 -4.45 -6.94
C ASP A 71 6.38 -4.36 -6.43
N ILE A 72 5.58 -5.35 -6.83
CA ILE A 72 4.16 -5.44 -6.50
C ILE A 72 3.97 -5.45 -4.97
N LEU A 73 4.91 -6.03 -4.23
CA LEU A 73 4.86 -6.10 -2.77
C LEU A 73 4.94 -4.69 -2.16
N VAL A 74 5.86 -3.86 -2.66
CA VAL A 74 6.03 -2.48 -2.19
C VAL A 74 4.80 -1.64 -2.51
N ALA A 75 4.23 -1.79 -3.72
CA ALA A 75 3.01 -1.09 -4.11
C ALA A 75 1.82 -1.46 -3.20
N LEU A 76 1.64 -2.74 -2.90
CA LEU A 76 0.57 -3.22 -2.02
C LEU A 76 0.73 -2.73 -0.58
N LEU A 77 1.94 -2.85 -0.01
CA LEU A 77 2.23 -2.40 1.35
C LEU A 77 2.02 -0.89 1.50
N SER A 78 2.47 -0.11 0.50
CA SER A 78 2.25 1.33 0.46
C SER A 78 0.76 1.68 0.42
N GLY A 79 -0.01 1.02 -0.46
CA GLY A 79 -1.45 1.23 -0.57
C GLY A 79 -2.20 0.92 0.72
N MET A 80 -1.91 -0.22 1.35
CA MET A 80 -2.52 -0.59 2.63
C MET A 80 -2.15 0.38 3.76
N GLY A 81 -0.88 0.80 3.83
CA GLY A 81 -0.41 1.76 4.82
C GLY A 81 -1.12 3.11 4.71
N ALA A 82 -1.31 3.61 3.49
CA ALA A 82 -2.02 4.87 3.26
C ALA A 82 -3.48 4.80 3.73
N ILE A 83 -4.20 3.73 3.39
CA ILE A 83 -5.61 3.55 3.78
C ILE A 83 -5.75 3.47 5.30
N LEU A 84 -4.88 2.72 5.97
CA LEU A 84 -4.86 2.61 7.43
C LEU A 84 -4.62 3.98 8.10
N LEU A 85 -3.65 4.75 7.62
CA LEU A 85 -3.36 6.08 8.16
C LEU A 85 -4.53 7.05 7.97
N ILE A 86 -5.14 7.07 6.78
CA ILE A 86 -6.31 7.91 6.51
C ILE A 86 -7.48 7.51 7.43
N GLY A 87 -7.72 6.21 7.60
CA GLY A 87 -8.74 5.70 8.51
C GLY A 87 -8.51 6.13 9.96
N LEU A 88 -7.27 6.03 10.45
CA LEU A 88 -6.92 6.48 11.81
C LEU A 88 -7.13 7.99 11.99
N VAL A 89 -6.69 8.81 11.03
CA VAL A 89 -6.88 10.27 11.09
C VAL A 89 -8.38 10.62 11.09
N ALA A 90 -9.17 10.00 10.22
CA ALA A 90 -10.62 10.22 10.18
C ALA A 90 -11.30 9.80 11.50
N LEU A 91 -10.90 8.65 12.07
CA LEU A 91 -11.42 8.19 13.36
C LEU A 91 -11.03 9.13 14.51
N LEU A 92 -9.81 9.68 14.50
CA LEU A 92 -9.39 10.65 15.51
C LEU A 92 -10.21 11.93 15.41
N ILE A 93 -10.42 12.48 14.21
CA ILE A 93 -11.25 13.66 14.00
C ILE A 93 -12.69 13.39 14.44
N TRP A 94 -13.27 12.27 14.00
CA TRP A 94 -14.63 11.86 14.38
C TRP A 94 -14.78 11.73 15.89
N LYS A 95 -13.82 11.10 16.57
CA LYS A 95 -13.83 10.93 18.01
C LYS A 95 -13.69 12.25 18.75
N LEU A 96 -12.85 13.17 18.27
CA LEU A 96 -12.74 14.52 18.82
C LEU A 96 -14.06 15.29 18.66
N LEU A 97 -14.69 15.22 17.49
CA LEU A 97 -15.98 15.88 17.25
C LEU A 97 -17.07 15.36 18.19
N ILE A 98 -17.20 14.04 18.34
CA ILE A 98 -18.15 13.43 19.30
C ILE A 98 -17.83 13.89 20.72
N THR A 99 -16.57 13.81 21.14
CA THR A 99 -16.18 14.18 22.51
C THR A 99 -16.53 15.63 22.81
N VAL A 100 -16.32 16.55 21.86
CA VAL A 100 -16.70 17.97 22.02
C VAL A 100 -18.21 18.14 22.09
N HIS A 101 -18.96 17.42 21.25
CA HIS A 101 -20.41 17.46 21.26
C HIS A 101 -20.96 16.98 22.63
N ASP A 102 -20.51 15.82 23.07
CA ASP A 102 -20.88 15.23 24.36
C ASP A 102 -20.52 16.16 25.53
N ARG A 103 -19.32 16.76 25.55
CA ARG A 103 -18.93 17.69 26.63
C ARG A 103 -19.80 18.95 26.66
N LYS A 104 -20.17 19.47 25.48
CA LYS A 104 -21.02 20.67 25.39
C LYS A 104 -22.42 20.38 25.92
N GLU A 105 -23.00 19.25 25.56
CA GLU A 105 -24.31 18.84 26.07
C GLU A 105 -24.27 18.51 27.57
N PHE A 106 -23.21 17.83 28.02
CA PHE A 106 -23.03 17.47 29.42
C PHE A 106 -22.98 18.71 30.34
N THR A 107 -22.21 19.73 29.97
CA THR A 107 -22.14 20.99 30.76
C THR A 107 -23.47 21.72 30.83
N LYS A 108 -24.24 21.73 29.73
CA LYS A 108 -25.59 22.30 29.72
C LYS A 108 -26.53 21.51 30.64
N PHE A 109 -26.46 20.19 30.58
CA PHE A 109 -27.28 19.30 31.39
C PHE A 109 -26.98 19.43 32.89
N GLU A 110 -25.70 19.52 33.28
CA GLU A 110 -25.33 19.75 34.68
C GLU A 110 -25.82 21.11 35.19
N ALA A 111 -25.70 22.16 34.37
CA ALA A 111 -26.21 23.49 34.72
C ALA A 111 -27.74 23.47 34.91
N GLU A 112 -28.48 22.79 34.03
CA GLU A 112 -29.93 22.62 34.15
C GLU A 112 -30.33 21.79 35.38
N ARG A 113 -29.62 20.70 35.69
CA ARG A 113 -29.86 19.90 36.91
C ARG A 113 -29.57 20.68 38.19
N ALA A 114 -28.49 21.45 38.23
CA ALA A 114 -28.14 22.28 39.38
C ALA A 114 -29.21 23.36 39.63
N LYS A 115 -29.67 24.01 38.55
CA LYS A 115 -30.78 24.97 38.61
C LYS A 115 -32.09 24.31 39.07
N ALA A 116 -32.45 23.16 38.51
CA ALA A 116 -33.65 22.43 38.91
C ALA A 116 -33.61 22.02 40.40
N LYS A 117 -32.45 21.60 40.92
CA LYS A 117 -32.27 21.28 42.35
C LYS A 117 -32.40 22.53 43.23
N TRP A 118 -31.88 23.68 42.80
CA TRP A 118 -32.04 24.95 43.51
C TRP A 118 -33.49 25.43 43.57
N GLU A 119 -34.20 25.39 42.44
CA GLU A 119 -35.64 25.72 42.35
C GLU A 119 -36.46 24.78 43.24
N THR A 120 -36.15 23.47 43.22
CA THR A 120 -36.77 22.47 44.08
C THR A 120 -36.58 22.77 45.58
N ALA A 121 -35.39 23.24 45.98
CA ALA A 121 -35.07 23.53 47.37
C ALA A 121 -35.65 24.86 47.88
N ASN A 122 -35.86 25.84 47.00
CA ASN A 122 -36.42 27.15 47.35
C ASN A 122 -37.91 27.28 47.05
N ASN A 123 -38.53 26.28 46.42
CA ASN A 123 -39.96 26.27 46.14
C ASN A 123 -40.76 25.78 47.37
N PRO A 124 -41.54 26.65 48.04
CA PRO A 124 -42.33 26.27 49.22
C PRO A 124 -43.46 25.26 48.93
N LEU A 125 -43.75 24.96 47.66
CA LEU A 125 -44.72 23.95 47.21
C LEU A 125 -44.12 22.56 46.92
N TYR A 126 -42.79 22.39 46.98
CA TYR A 126 -42.18 21.10 46.64
C TYR A 126 -42.27 20.09 47.79
N GLN A 127 -42.97 18.98 47.57
CA GLN A 127 -42.94 17.81 48.45
C GLN A 127 -42.08 16.70 47.82
N GLY A 128 -41.03 16.28 48.53
CA GLY A 128 -40.17 15.19 48.08
C GLY A 128 -40.92 13.86 48.02
N ALA A 129 -40.70 13.06 46.97
CA ALA A 129 -41.36 11.76 46.75
C ALA A 129 -40.85 10.61 47.66
N VAL A 130 -40.22 10.93 48.80
CA VAL A 130 -39.73 9.93 49.75
C VAL A 130 -40.77 9.79 50.85
N SER A 131 -41.56 8.72 50.80
CA SER A 131 -42.44 8.35 51.91
C SER A 131 -41.62 7.66 53.00
N THR A 132 -41.36 8.36 54.09
CA THR A 132 -40.74 7.74 55.28
C THR A 132 -41.78 6.81 55.92
N PHE A 133 -41.69 5.50 55.64
CA PHE A 133 -42.56 4.50 56.28
C PHE A 133 -41.93 4.05 57.59
N THR A 134 -42.52 4.42 58.73
CA THR A 134 -42.11 3.94 60.05
C THR A 134 -42.58 2.49 60.23
N ASN A 135 -41.63 1.55 60.35
CA ASN A 135 -41.94 0.15 60.60
C ASN A 135 -42.36 -0.05 62.07
N VAL A 136 -43.65 -0.26 62.31
CA VAL A 136 -44.25 -0.45 63.65
C VAL A 136 -43.88 -1.78 64.32
N MET A 137 -43.25 -2.72 63.61
CA MET A 137 -42.91 -4.06 64.14
C MET A 137 -41.62 -4.09 64.97
N TYR A 138 -40.79 -3.04 64.90
CA TYR A 138 -39.43 -3.06 65.45
C TYR A 138 -39.30 -2.63 66.93
N GLN A 139 -40.42 -2.41 67.62
CA GLN A 139 -40.43 -1.83 68.97
C GLN A 139 -40.65 -2.85 70.11
N GLY A 140 -40.27 -4.12 69.92
CA GLY A 140 -40.76 -5.18 70.84
C GLY A 140 -39.85 -6.35 71.21
N ASN A 141 -38.58 -6.44 70.79
CA ASN A 141 -37.71 -7.55 71.22
C ASN A 141 -36.38 -7.04 71.79
N ALA A 142 -36.44 -6.49 73.01
CA ALA A 142 -35.29 -6.44 73.90
C ALA A 142 -35.71 -7.15 75.19
N GLU A 143 -35.17 -8.36 75.36
CA GLU A 143 -35.24 -9.20 76.55
C GLU A 143 -34.55 -8.52 77.75
#